data_AF-X1D3A5-F1
#
_entry.id   AF-X1D3A5-F1
#
_cell.length_a   1.000
_cell.length_b   1.000
_cell.length_c   1.000
_cell.angle_alpha   90.00
_cell.angle_beta   90.00
_cell.angle_gamma   90.00
#
_symmetry.space_group_name_H-M   'P 1'
#
loop_
_entity.id
_entity.type
_entity.pdbx_description
1 polymer ?
#
loop_
_entity_poly.entity_id
_entity_poly.type
_entity_poly.pdbx_seq_one_letter_code
_entity_poly.pdbx_strand_id
1 'polypeptide(L)'
;MPSFDPVQTNFSAGEVSPTVLGNFELEKYKQGSQRLDNFICKAQGGVERRGGFKYVAEVKDSAKTTILQEFRYKNEFFYILEFGDLYIRFYTSRAQIISGTPVEVATPYAHTEVTDLRFAQDEDSLYIVHINHPPMQLTRTSDTVWSLEYFKGTFAYDYEWIGRSASQANAWMGICWSPKLNLFVAVSEGGTNRVMTSPDGITWTNRTAAAAVGWA
;
A
#
# COMPACT_ATOMS: atom_id res chain seq x y z
N MET A 1 60.42 -26.40 -23.07
CA MET A 1 59.15 -27.17 -23.06
C MET A 1 58.18 -26.49 -24.02
N PRO A 2 57.38 -27.22 -24.81
CA PRO A 2 56.30 -26.59 -25.58
C PRO A 2 55.30 -25.97 -24.59
N SER A 3 54.92 -24.70 -24.81
CA SER A 3 53.81 -24.08 -24.07
C SER A 3 52.49 -24.41 -24.76
N PHE A 4 51.46 -24.66 -23.97
CA PHE A 4 50.09 -24.90 -24.44
C PHE A 4 49.15 -23.99 -23.67
N ASP A 5 48.51 -23.06 -24.39
CA ASP A 5 47.57 -22.11 -23.83
C ASP A 5 46.16 -22.45 -24.34
N PRO A 6 45.32 -23.13 -23.54
CA PRO A 6 43.97 -23.50 -23.96
C PRO A 6 43.11 -22.25 -24.17
N VAL A 7 42.43 -22.17 -25.32
CA VAL A 7 41.53 -21.06 -25.62
C VAL A 7 40.23 -21.22 -24.85
N GLN A 8 39.88 -20.23 -24.04
CA GLN A 8 38.58 -20.18 -23.38
C GLN A 8 37.54 -19.57 -24.33
N THR A 9 36.53 -20.36 -24.68
CA THR A 9 35.57 -20.02 -25.74
C THR A 9 34.21 -19.55 -25.22
N ASN A 10 33.97 -19.65 -23.91
CA ASN A 10 32.65 -19.44 -23.32
C ASN A 10 32.72 -18.92 -21.87
N PHE A 11 31.78 -18.03 -21.52
CA PHE A 11 31.56 -17.41 -20.22
C PHE A 11 30.10 -17.49 -19.73
N SER A 12 29.28 -18.37 -20.33
CA SER A 12 27.85 -18.50 -20.02
C SER A 12 27.55 -18.97 -18.59
N ALA A 13 28.52 -19.58 -17.90
CA ALA A 13 28.35 -20.06 -16.53
C ALA A 13 28.50 -18.96 -15.46
N GLY A 14 28.92 -17.75 -15.87
CA GLY A 14 29.08 -16.63 -14.95
C GLY A 14 30.31 -16.74 -14.06
N GLU A 15 30.22 -16.12 -12.88
CA GLU A 15 31.29 -16.14 -11.88
C GLU A 15 31.32 -17.48 -11.14
N VAL A 16 32.50 -18.11 -11.11
CA VAL A 16 32.70 -19.39 -10.46
C VAL A 16 32.75 -19.20 -8.94
N SER A 17 31.97 -20.00 -8.21
CA SER A 17 32.00 -20.02 -6.74
C SER A 17 33.41 -20.34 -6.23
N PRO A 18 33.90 -19.66 -5.17
CA PRO A 18 35.21 -19.93 -4.58
C PRO A 18 35.43 -21.40 -4.17
N THR A 19 34.37 -22.11 -3.80
CA THR A 19 34.42 -23.53 -3.41
C THR A 19 34.69 -24.50 -4.56
N VAL A 20 34.51 -24.04 -5.80
CA VAL A 20 34.69 -24.82 -7.02
C VAL A 20 35.96 -24.40 -7.77
N LEU A 21 36.73 -23.45 -7.21
CA LEU A 21 38.02 -23.05 -7.74
C LEU A 21 38.97 -24.25 -7.79
N GLY A 22 39.51 -24.54 -8.98
CA GLY A 22 40.41 -25.67 -9.22
C GLY A 22 39.73 -26.98 -9.61
N ASN A 23 38.40 -27.06 -9.65
CA ASN A 23 37.71 -28.24 -10.18
C ASN A 23 37.60 -28.18 -11.71
N PHE A 24 38.73 -28.40 -12.39
CA PHE A 24 38.87 -28.27 -13.85
C PHE A 24 38.07 -29.31 -14.65
N GLU A 25 37.59 -30.38 -14.00
CA GLU A 25 36.74 -31.40 -14.63
C GLU A 25 35.30 -30.92 -14.82
N LEU A 26 34.85 -29.96 -14.01
CA LEU A 26 33.49 -29.47 -14.09
C LEU A 26 33.28 -28.65 -15.38
N GLU A 27 32.34 -29.04 -16.22
CA GLU A 27 32.03 -28.32 -17.46
C GLU A 27 31.66 -26.85 -17.22
N LYS A 28 30.95 -26.54 -16.12
CA LYS A 28 30.64 -25.16 -15.73
C LYS A 28 31.87 -24.36 -15.34
N TYR A 29 32.93 -25.01 -14.83
CA TYR A 29 34.19 -24.34 -14.50
C TYR A 29 34.90 -23.85 -15.77
N LYS A 30 34.92 -24.67 -16.82
CA LYS A 30 35.51 -24.34 -18.13
C LYS A 30 34.77 -23.20 -18.85
N GLN A 31 33.50 -22.99 -18.51
CA GLN A 31 32.62 -21.97 -19.10
C GLN A 31 32.39 -20.76 -18.19
N GLY A 32 33.11 -20.67 -17.08
CA GLY A 32 32.97 -19.61 -16.08
C GLY A 32 34.22 -18.72 -16.01
N SER A 33 34.07 -17.57 -15.36
CA SER A 33 35.19 -16.68 -15.04
C SER A 33 35.41 -16.65 -13.54
N GLN A 34 36.64 -16.40 -13.10
CA GLN A 34 36.93 -16.19 -11.68
C GLN A 34 36.27 -14.93 -11.13
N ARG A 35 36.06 -13.90 -11.97
CA ARG A 35 35.47 -12.62 -11.57
C ARG A 35 34.76 -11.96 -12.75
N LEU A 36 33.50 -11.55 -12.58
CA LEU A 36 32.69 -10.86 -13.60
C LEU A 36 31.87 -9.72 -12.99
N ASP A 37 32.52 -8.59 -12.74
CA ASP A 37 31.86 -7.39 -12.22
C ASP A 37 31.20 -6.57 -13.34
N ASN A 38 29.90 -6.27 -13.20
CA ASN A 38 29.13 -5.47 -14.16
C ASN A 38 29.08 -6.05 -15.59
N PHE A 39 29.02 -7.37 -15.73
CA PHE A 39 28.77 -8.05 -17.01
C PHE A 39 27.44 -8.82 -17.01
N ILE A 40 26.87 -9.00 -18.19
CA ILE A 40 25.74 -9.89 -18.45
C ILE A 40 26.28 -11.05 -19.31
N CYS A 41 26.17 -12.27 -18.79
CA CYS A 41 26.51 -13.48 -19.52
C CYS A 41 25.42 -13.77 -20.57
N LYS A 42 25.82 -13.90 -21.83
CA LYS A 42 24.93 -14.26 -22.92
C LYS A 42 24.80 -15.77 -23.02
N ALA A 43 23.62 -16.25 -23.40
CA ALA A 43 23.40 -17.67 -23.67
C ALA A 43 24.29 -18.18 -24.83
N GLN A 44 24.69 -17.31 -25.76
CA GLN A 44 25.59 -17.62 -26.87
C GLN A 44 27.07 -17.73 -26.45
N GLY A 45 27.37 -17.51 -25.16
CA GLY A 45 28.66 -17.77 -24.54
C GLY A 45 29.62 -16.58 -24.43
N GLY A 46 29.27 -15.44 -25.01
CA GLY A 46 29.97 -14.17 -24.75
C GLY A 46 29.52 -13.50 -23.45
N VAL A 47 30.24 -12.46 -23.05
CA VAL A 47 29.82 -11.50 -22.02
C VAL A 47 29.69 -10.12 -22.64
N GLU A 48 28.72 -9.34 -22.17
CA GLU A 48 28.64 -7.93 -22.48
C GLU A 48 28.63 -7.09 -21.20
N ARG A 49 29.12 -5.86 -21.27
CA ARG A 49 29.00 -4.95 -20.13
C ARG A 49 27.52 -4.70 -19.85
N ARG A 50 27.15 -4.70 -18.56
CA ARG A 50 25.81 -4.31 -18.12
C ARG A 50 25.53 -2.90 -18.61
N GLY A 51 24.29 -2.67 -19.07
CA GLY A 51 23.82 -1.33 -19.39
C GLY A 51 24.07 -0.37 -18.23
N GLY A 52 24.56 0.83 -18.54
CA GLY A 52 24.82 1.86 -17.55
C GLY A 52 23.53 2.34 -16.86
N PHE A 53 23.69 3.10 -15.79
CA PHE A 53 22.58 3.79 -15.15
C PHE A 53 22.29 5.10 -15.88
N LYS A 54 21.01 5.40 -16.10
CA LYS A 54 20.56 6.71 -16.58
C LYS A 54 20.11 7.53 -15.38
N TYR A 55 20.68 8.72 -15.22
CA TYR A 55 20.19 9.70 -14.25
C TYR A 55 18.79 10.17 -14.66
N VAL A 56 17.85 10.15 -13.71
CA VAL A 56 16.46 10.58 -13.92
C VAL A 56 16.20 11.91 -13.23
N ALA A 57 16.35 11.94 -11.90
CA ALA A 57 16.24 13.15 -11.09
C ALA A 57 16.93 12.93 -9.74
N GLU A 58 17.25 14.01 -9.05
CA GLU A 58 17.66 14.01 -7.65
C GLU A 58 16.43 13.91 -6.75
N VAL A 59 16.61 13.32 -5.56
CA VAL A 59 15.60 13.37 -4.49
C VAL A 59 15.37 14.82 -4.06
N LYS A 60 14.25 15.11 -3.39
CA LYS A 60 13.93 16.48 -2.98
C LYS A 60 15.00 17.09 -2.06
N ASP A 61 15.51 16.29 -1.14
CA ASP A 61 16.53 16.67 -0.16
C ASP A 61 17.49 15.51 0.06
N SER A 62 18.65 15.58 -0.56
CA SER A 62 19.70 14.55 -0.50
C SER A 62 20.32 14.39 0.89
N ALA A 63 20.02 15.28 1.85
CA ALA A 63 20.45 15.12 3.24
C ALA A 63 19.55 14.18 4.04
N LYS A 64 18.35 13.85 3.54
CA LYS A 64 17.35 13.04 4.24
C LYS A 64 17.20 11.67 3.59
N THR A 65 16.81 10.69 4.41
CA THR A 65 16.60 9.31 3.93
C THR A 65 15.31 9.22 3.14
N THR A 66 15.38 8.57 1.98
CA THR A 66 14.26 8.34 1.07
C THR A 66 14.28 6.89 0.60
N ILE A 67 13.12 6.28 0.38
CA ILE A 67 13.02 4.95 -0.24
C ILE A 67 12.24 5.02 -1.54
N LEU A 68 12.47 4.02 -2.40
CA LEU A 68 11.69 3.82 -3.61
C LEU A 68 10.79 2.60 -3.44
N GLN A 69 9.52 2.75 -3.78
CA GLN A 69 8.55 1.68 -3.78
C GLN A 69 7.95 1.53 -5.17
N GLU A 70 7.86 0.29 -5.66
CA GLU A 70 7.18 0.01 -6.91
C GLU A 70 5.66 0.10 -6.75
N PHE A 71 5.01 0.59 -7.81
CA PHE A 71 3.56 0.57 -7.93
C PHE A 71 3.19 0.17 -9.36
N ARG A 72 2.34 -0.84 -9.51
CA ARG A 72 1.96 -1.40 -10.80
C ARG A 72 0.46 -1.30 -11.03
N TYR A 73 0.04 -0.43 -11.95
CA TYR A 73 -1.36 -0.36 -12.37
C TYR A 73 -1.58 -1.26 -13.58
N LYS A 74 -2.40 -2.30 -13.37
CA LYS A 74 -2.67 -3.35 -14.36
C LYS A 74 -1.34 -3.96 -14.88
N ASN A 75 -1.39 -4.69 -15.99
CA ASN A 75 -0.18 -5.25 -16.61
C ASN A 75 0.50 -4.27 -17.59
N GLU A 76 0.15 -2.98 -17.52
CA GLU A 76 0.55 -1.99 -18.54
C GLU A 76 1.37 -0.85 -17.98
N PHE A 77 1.03 -0.32 -16.80
CA PHE A 77 1.64 0.89 -16.28
C PHE A 77 2.46 0.60 -15.02
N PHE A 78 3.73 1.00 -15.08
CA PHE A 78 4.69 0.83 -14.00
C PHE A 78 5.12 2.19 -13.49
N TYR A 79 5.07 2.35 -12.18
CA TYR A 79 5.47 3.55 -11.47
C TYR A 79 6.50 3.21 -10.42
N ILE A 80 7.40 4.15 -10.18
CA ILE A 80 8.25 4.18 -9.00
C ILE A 80 7.80 5.36 -8.15
N LEU A 81 7.55 5.10 -6.88
CA LEU A 81 7.16 6.07 -5.88
C LEU A 81 8.36 6.38 -5.00
N GLU A 82 8.75 7.64 -4.93
CA GLU A 82 9.76 8.13 -4.00
C GLU A 82 9.06 8.56 -2.72
N PHE A 83 9.28 7.83 -1.64
CA PHE A 83 8.87 8.22 -0.30
C PHE A 83 10.02 8.99 0.36
N GLY A 84 9.77 10.24 0.73
CA GLY A 84 10.71 11.09 1.45
C GLY A 84 10.09 11.76 2.67
N ASP A 85 10.76 12.79 3.17
CA ASP A 85 10.35 13.51 4.38
C ASP A 85 9.04 14.26 4.18
N LEU A 86 7.93 13.68 4.62
CA LEU A 86 6.58 14.24 4.51
C LEU A 86 6.06 14.39 3.07
N TYR A 87 6.62 13.64 2.11
CA TYR A 87 6.16 13.68 0.72
C TYR A 87 6.28 12.32 -0.01
N ILE A 88 5.48 12.17 -1.07
CA ILE A 88 5.64 11.16 -2.12
C ILE A 88 5.78 11.85 -3.48
N ARG A 89 6.72 11.39 -4.32
CA ARG A 89 6.88 11.80 -5.72
C ARG A 89 6.78 10.60 -6.67
N PHE A 90 6.43 10.88 -7.91
CA PHE A 90 6.05 9.85 -8.87
C PHE A 90 6.95 9.84 -10.10
N TYR A 91 7.29 8.64 -10.56
CA TYR A 91 8.13 8.40 -11.73
C TYR A 91 7.48 7.36 -12.62
N THR A 92 7.51 7.58 -13.93
CA THR A 92 7.07 6.62 -14.94
C THR A 92 7.87 6.80 -16.23
N SER A 93 7.89 5.80 -17.12
CA SER A 93 8.54 5.92 -18.44
C SER A 93 9.99 6.44 -18.41
N ARG A 94 10.73 6.10 -17.33
CA ARG A 94 12.12 6.54 -17.08
C ARG A 94 12.28 8.06 -16.87
N ALA A 95 11.24 8.74 -16.40
CA ALA A 95 11.22 10.18 -16.10
C ALA A 95 10.40 10.47 -14.83
N GLN A 96 10.68 11.61 -14.19
CA GLN A 96 9.81 12.13 -13.12
C GLN A 96 8.53 12.71 -13.73
N ILE A 97 7.39 12.50 -13.07
CA ILE A 97 6.11 13.05 -13.52
C ILE A 97 6.03 14.52 -13.09
N ILE A 98 5.76 15.41 -14.05
CA ILE A 98 5.72 16.86 -13.86
C ILE A 98 4.40 17.41 -14.40
N SER A 99 3.73 18.24 -13.61
CA SER A 99 2.56 19.03 -14.00
C SER A 99 2.80 20.48 -13.56
N GLY A 100 3.65 21.20 -14.30
CA GLY A 100 4.23 22.49 -13.88
C GLY A 100 5.38 22.32 -12.87
N THR A 101 5.12 21.62 -11.76
CA THR A 101 6.12 21.15 -10.79
C THR A 101 6.09 19.62 -10.69
N PRO A 102 7.11 18.97 -10.10
CA PRO A 102 7.03 17.54 -9.80
C PRO A 102 5.73 17.22 -9.07
N VAL A 103 5.01 16.19 -9.53
CA VAL A 103 3.78 15.76 -8.87
C VAL A 103 4.16 15.24 -7.49
N GLU A 104 3.55 15.81 -6.47
CA GLU A 104 3.89 15.57 -5.08
C GLU A 104 2.61 15.42 -4.25
N VAL A 105 2.59 14.42 -3.39
CA VAL A 105 1.52 14.22 -2.38
C VAL A 105 2.13 14.35 -1.01
N ALA A 106 1.54 15.18 -0.16
CA ALA A 106 1.98 15.35 1.22
C ALA A 106 1.70 14.08 2.03
N THR A 107 2.64 13.69 2.89
CA THR A 107 2.50 12.54 3.78
C THR A 107 2.82 12.91 5.22
N PRO A 108 2.37 12.11 6.20
CA PRO A 108 2.73 12.30 7.60
C PRO A 108 4.02 11.59 8.01
N TYR A 109 4.65 10.83 7.11
CA TYR A 109 5.83 10.02 7.41
C TYR A 109 7.10 10.87 7.38
N ALA A 110 7.81 10.95 8.51
CA ALA A 110 9.10 11.63 8.56
C ALA A 110 10.21 10.74 7.96
N HIS A 111 11.29 11.34 7.46
CA HIS A 111 12.45 10.61 6.88
C HIS A 111 13.03 9.52 7.80
N THR A 112 12.90 9.65 9.12
CA THR A 112 13.34 8.65 10.10
C THR A 112 12.45 7.40 10.14
N GLU A 113 11.23 7.50 9.64
CA GLU A 113 10.21 6.44 9.64
C GLU A 113 10.06 5.76 8.28
N VAL A 114 10.52 6.43 7.21
CA VAL A 114 10.34 6.00 5.82
C VAL A 114 10.90 4.59 5.58
N THR A 115 11.98 4.18 6.25
CA THR A 115 12.58 2.84 6.10
C THR A 115 11.74 1.72 6.73
N ASP A 116 10.88 2.05 7.69
CA ASP A 116 10.07 1.10 8.44
C ASP A 116 8.68 0.91 7.83
N LEU A 117 8.35 1.68 6.78
CA LEU A 117 7.10 1.54 6.04
C LEU A 117 6.95 0.13 5.46
N ARG A 118 5.73 -0.38 5.49
CA ARG A 118 5.34 -1.60 4.81
C ARG A 118 4.20 -1.32 3.85
N PHE A 119 4.22 -2.03 2.73
CA PHE A 119 3.36 -1.76 1.60
C PHE A 119 2.60 -3.02 1.21
N ALA A 120 1.33 -2.86 0.88
CA ALA A 120 0.52 -3.86 0.19
C ALA A 120 -0.23 -3.15 -0.93
N GLN A 121 -0.22 -3.71 -2.13
CA GLN A 121 -0.86 -3.09 -3.28
C GLN A 121 -2.05 -3.93 -3.74
N ASP A 122 -3.13 -3.26 -4.12
CA ASP A 122 -4.30 -3.85 -4.77
C ASP A 122 -4.81 -2.90 -5.86
N GLU A 123 -4.76 -3.36 -7.12
CA GLU A 123 -5.11 -2.59 -8.32
C GLU A 123 -4.57 -1.14 -8.28
N ASP A 124 -5.44 -0.17 -8.01
CA ASP A 124 -5.22 1.27 -8.08
C ASP A 124 -4.81 1.87 -6.74
N SER A 125 -4.80 1.05 -5.69
CA SER A 125 -4.57 1.42 -4.31
C SER A 125 -3.29 0.82 -3.76
N LEU A 126 -2.49 1.65 -3.09
CA LEU A 126 -1.36 1.23 -2.28
C LEU A 126 -1.68 1.49 -0.82
N TYR A 127 -1.72 0.42 -0.04
CA TYR A 127 -1.87 0.48 1.41
C TYR A 127 -0.49 0.61 2.05
N ILE A 128 -0.37 1.58 2.94
CA ILE A 128 0.86 1.93 3.64
C ILE A 128 0.59 1.79 5.13
N VAL A 129 1.45 1.05 5.82
CA VAL A 129 1.36 0.87 7.27
C VAL A 129 2.68 1.18 7.95
N HIS A 130 2.58 1.80 9.12
CA HIS A 130 3.69 2.10 10.01
C HIS A 130 3.24 1.88 11.45
N ILE A 131 4.16 1.64 12.37
CA ILE A 131 3.80 1.39 13.79
C ILE A 131 3.23 2.64 14.48
N ASN A 132 3.71 3.83 14.13
CA ASN A 132 3.32 5.10 14.75
C ASN A 132 2.19 5.85 14.00
N HIS A 133 1.77 5.36 12.83
CA HIS A 133 0.75 6.04 12.02
C HIS A 133 -0.40 5.10 11.72
N PRO A 134 -1.65 5.60 11.69
CA PRO A 134 -2.77 4.78 11.24
C PRO A 134 -2.56 4.36 9.78
N PRO A 135 -3.06 3.19 9.36
CA PRO A 135 -2.97 2.74 7.97
C PRO A 135 -3.50 3.78 6.99
N MET A 136 -2.77 4.00 5.90
CA MET A 136 -3.15 4.95 4.84
C MET A 136 -3.30 4.24 3.51
N GLN A 137 -4.13 4.83 2.66
CA GLN A 137 -4.40 4.38 1.31
C GLN A 137 -4.02 5.49 0.34
N LEU A 138 -3.06 5.20 -0.53
CA LEU A 138 -2.71 6.03 -1.66
C LEU A 138 -3.45 5.50 -2.90
N THR A 139 -4.30 6.31 -3.49
CA THR A 139 -5.11 5.95 -4.66
C THR A 139 -4.63 6.71 -5.89
N ARG A 140 -4.41 5.99 -6.99
CA ARG A 140 -4.13 6.60 -8.30
C ARG A 140 -5.44 6.89 -9.03
N THR A 141 -5.65 8.13 -9.48
CA THR A 141 -6.75 8.47 -10.39
C THR A 141 -6.26 8.68 -11.83
N SER A 142 -5.07 9.25 -11.98
CA SER A 142 -4.40 9.41 -13.28
C SER A 142 -2.88 9.45 -13.06
N ASP A 143 -2.09 9.67 -14.13
CA ASP A 143 -0.64 9.79 -13.99
C ASP A 143 -0.23 11.00 -13.14
N THR A 144 -1.02 12.07 -13.17
CA THR A 144 -0.73 13.34 -12.47
C THR A 144 -1.58 13.56 -11.23
N VAL A 145 -2.58 12.70 -10.96
CA VAL A 145 -3.51 12.86 -9.84
C VAL A 145 -3.49 11.62 -8.96
N TRP A 146 -3.04 11.84 -7.73
CA TRP A 146 -2.92 10.85 -6.67
C TRP A 146 -3.50 11.44 -5.38
N SER A 147 -4.21 10.64 -4.61
CA SER A 147 -4.76 11.04 -3.31
C SER A 147 -4.26 10.10 -2.22
N LEU A 148 -3.86 10.67 -1.08
CA LEU A 148 -3.53 9.93 0.13
C LEU A 148 -4.60 10.23 1.17
N GLU A 149 -5.27 9.18 1.63
CA GLU A 149 -6.27 9.27 2.70
C GLU A 149 -6.00 8.21 3.77
N TYR A 150 -6.58 8.38 4.95
CA TYR A 150 -6.63 7.28 5.91
C TYR A 150 -7.37 6.10 5.28
N PHE A 151 -6.85 4.89 5.49
CA PHE A 151 -7.52 3.69 5.01
C PHE A 151 -8.87 3.54 5.72
N LYS A 152 -9.95 3.74 4.96
CA LYS A 152 -11.33 3.52 5.40
C LYS A 152 -11.70 2.07 5.16
N GLY A 153 -10.96 1.15 5.78
CA GLY A 153 -11.34 -0.26 5.76
C GLY A 153 -12.77 -0.39 6.27
N THR A 154 -13.60 -1.17 5.58
CA THR A 154 -14.90 -1.60 6.10
C THR A 154 -14.70 -2.58 7.26
N PHE A 155 -14.19 -2.08 8.37
CA PHE A 155 -14.76 -2.42 9.66
C PHE A 155 -15.69 -1.26 9.98
N ALA A 156 -17.00 -1.46 9.85
CA ALA A 156 -18.01 -0.45 10.13
C ALA A 156 -17.93 -0.03 11.61
N TYR A 157 -17.02 0.87 11.91
CA TYR A 157 -17.09 1.78 13.03
C TYR A 157 -16.96 3.16 12.42
N ASP A 158 -18.09 3.62 11.88
CA ASP A 158 -18.29 4.98 11.42
C ASP A 158 -17.99 5.93 12.60
N TYR A 159 -16.83 6.58 12.59
CA TYR A 159 -16.50 7.65 13.53
C TYR A 159 -17.23 8.97 13.20
N GLU A 160 -18.07 8.97 12.18
CA GLU A 160 -19.00 10.04 11.87
C GLU A 160 -20.37 9.75 12.47
N TRP A 161 -20.88 10.71 13.25
CA TRP A 161 -22.23 10.64 13.78
C TRP A 161 -23.25 10.81 12.65
N ILE A 162 -23.79 9.69 12.16
CA ILE A 162 -24.90 9.71 11.19
C ILE A 162 -26.21 9.87 11.95
N GLY A 163 -26.87 11.02 11.78
CA GLY A 163 -28.21 11.24 12.29
C GLY A 163 -29.21 10.24 11.69
N ARG A 164 -30.02 9.60 12.52
CA ARG A 164 -31.10 8.69 12.09
C ARG A 164 -32.46 9.28 12.46
N SER A 165 -33.44 9.12 11.57
CA SER A 165 -34.81 9.52 11.83
C SER A 165 -35.55 8.43 12.60
N ALA A 166 -36.18 8.79 13.72
CA ALA A 166 -37.07 7.89 14.43
C ALA A 166 -38.33 7.59 13.60
N SER A 167 -38.99 6.46 13.88
CA SER A 167 -40.24 6.06 13.22
C SER A 167 -41.44 6.95 13.52
N GLN A 168 -41.30 7.87 14.48
CA GLN A 168 -42.25 8.93 14.76
C GLN A 168 -41.51 10.11 15.42
N ALA A 169 -41.95 11.33 15.12
CA ALA A 169 -41.47 12.56 15.74
C ALA A 169 -42.05 12.73 17.16
N ASN A 170 -41.45 12.04 18.12
CA ASN A 170 -41.76 12.16 19.55
C ASN A 170 -40.51 12.56 20.34
N ALA A 171 -40.70 13.08 21.55
CA ALA A 171 -39.64 13.27 22.53
C ALA A 171 -39.26 11.90 23.13
N TRP A 172 -38.24 11.26 22.56
CA TRP A 172 -37.70 9.98 23.04
C TRP A 172 -36.78 10.23 24.23
N MET A 173 -37.09 9.57 25.36
CA MET A 173 -36.44 9.84 26.65
C MET A 173 -35.28 8.89 26.94
N GLY A 174 -35.34 7.68 26.39
CA GLY A 174 -34.34 6.66 26.65
C GLY A 174 -34.39 5.51 25.66
N ILE A 175 -33.27 4.80 25.60
CA ILE A 175 -33.06 3.60 24.79
C ILE A 175 -32.41 2.52 25.67
N CYS A 176 -32.87 1.28 25.57
CA CYS A 176 -32.23 0.13 26.20
C CYS A 176 -32.00 -1.01 25.18
N TRP A 177 -30.94 -1.78 25.39
CA TRP A 177 -30.61 -2.96 24.60
C TRP A 177 -30.92 -4.22 25.38
N SER A 178 -31.57 -5.20 24.75
CA SER A 178 -31.76 -6.54 25.29
C SER A 178 -30.85 -7.54 24.57
N PRO A 179 -29.75 -8.01 25.18
CA PRO A 179 -28.83 -8.97 24.56
C PRO A 179 -29.49 -10.32 24.26
N LYS A 180 -30.50 -10.71 25.04
CA LYS A 180 -31.20 -11.99 24.85
C LYS A 180 -32.16 -11.97 23.66
N LEU A 181 -32.75 -10.82 23.37
CA LEU A 181 -33.72 -10.65 22.28
C LEU A 181 -33.07 -10.04 21.02
N ASN A 182 -31.81 -9.62 21.10
CA ASN A 182 -31.12 -8.83 20.08
C ASN A 182 -31.99 -7.65 19.60
N LEU A 183 -32.50 -6.88 20.56
CA LEU A 183 -33.48 -5.83 20.28
C LEU A 183 -33.21 -4.56 21.10
N PHE A 184 -33.15 -3.42 20.43
CA PHE A 184 -33.23 -2.10 21.03
C PHE A 184 -34.69 -1.72 21.27
N VAL A 185 -34.96 -1.07 22.40
CA VAL A 185 -36.27 -0.53 22.75
C VAL A 185 -36.08 0.93 23.14
N ALA A 186 -36.85 1.84 22.55
CA ALA A 186 -36.89 3.25 22.93
C ALA A 186 -38.29 3.65 23.40
N VAL A 187 -38.35 4.56 24.38
CA VAL A 187 -39.60 5.02 25.01
C VAL A 187 -39.74 6.54 24.95
N SER A 188 -40.98 7.03 24.85
CA SER A 188 -41.29 8.46 24.82
C SER A 188 -42.27 8.89 25.91
N GLU A 189 -42.17 10.16 26.33
CA GLU A 189 -43.05 10.76 27.35
C GLU A 189 -44.47 11.06 26.79
N GLY A 190 -44.62 11.17 25.47
CA GLY A 190 -45.88 11.50 24.80
C GLY A 190 -45.92 11.05 23.34
N GLY A 191 -47.04 11.34 22.66
CA GLY A 191 -47.31 10.95 21.27
C GLY A 191 -48.25 9.74 21.12
N THR A 192 -48.54 9.36 19.87
CA THR A 192 -49.45 8.25 19.51
C THR A 192 -48.80 6.88 19.78
N ASN A 193 -47.57 6.66 19.30
CA ASN A 193 -46.80 5.46 19.60
C ASN A 193 -45.64 5.81 20.52
N ARG A 194 -45.64 5.27 21.74
CA ARG A 194 -44.67 5.65 22.79
C ARG A 194 -43.56 4.65 23.03
N VAL A 195 -43.56 3.58 22.25
CA VAL A 195 -42.54 2.53 22.27
C VAL A 195 -42.15 2.27 20.83
N MET A 196 -40.86 2.18 20.55
CA MET A 196 -40.35 1.68 19.28
C MET A 196 -39.24 0.66 19.50
N THR A 197 -39.08 -0.26 18.56
CA THR A 197 -38.07 -1.33 18.64
C THR A 197 -37.24 -1.39 17.38
N SER A 198 -35.96 -1.73 17.50
CA SER A 198 -35.04 -1.90 16.37
C SER A 198 -34.08 -3.08 16.60
N PRO A 199 -33.89 -3.98 15.62
CA PRO A 199 -32.89 -5.04 15.72
C PRO A 199 -31.47 -4.57 15.36
N ASP A 200 -31.33 -3.45 14.66
CA ASP A 200 -30.08 -2.98 14.03
C ASP A 200 -29.64 -1.58 14.51
N GLY A 201 -30.45 -0.88 15.29
CA GLY A 201 -30.22 0.50 15.73
C GLY A 201 -30.43 1.57 14.66
N ILE A 202 -30.77 1.16 13.43
CA ILE A 202 -30.93 2.03 12.26
C ILE A 202 -32.40 2.14 11.88
N THR A 203 -33.08 1.01 11.74
CA THR A 203 -34.48 0.94 11.34
C THR A 203 -35.36 0.72 12.57
N TRP A 204 -36.24 1.68 12.84
CA TRP A 204 -37.11 1.66 14.03
C TRP A 204 -38.55 1.33 13.65
N THR A 205 -39.21 0.47 14.44
CA THR A 205 -40.61 0.08 14.24
C THR A 205 -41.44 0.47 15.47
N ASN A 206 -42.52 1.23 15.25
CA ASN A 206 -43.46 1.62 16.32
C ASN A 206 -44.18 0.40 16.92
N ARG A 207 -44.37 0.42 18.23
CA ARG A 207 -45.12 -0.57 19.00
C ARG A 207 -46.23 0.09 19.80
N THR A 208 -47.34 -0.62 19.97
CA THR A 208 -48.43 -0.20 20.84
C THR A 208 -47.98 -0.27 22.30
N ALA A 209 -48.04 0.85 23.00
CA ALA A 209 -47.72 0.91 24.43
C ALA A 209 -48.82 0.25 25.27
N ALA A 210 -48.44 -0.39 26.38
CA ALA A 210 -49.40 -1.02 27.30
C ALA A 210 -50.31 -0.01 28.02
N ALA A 211 -49.83 1.22 28.22
CA ALA A 211 -50.61 2.32 28.80
C ALA A 211 -50.13 3.67 28.24
N ALA A 212 -51.09 4.57 28.00
CA ALA A 212 -50.84 5.94 27.54
C ALA A 212 -50.46 6.88 28.69
N VAL A 213 -49.49 6.49 29.51
CA VAL A 213 -48.84 7.34 30.53
C VAL A 213 -47.49 7.86 30.02
N GLY A 214 -46.87 8.82 30.70
CA GLY A 214 -45.51 9.27 30.37
C GLY A 214 -44.49 8.25 30.89
N TRP A 215 -43.60 7.78 30.02
CA TRP A 215 -42.53 6.83 30.37
C TRP A 215 -41.20 7.58 30.26
N ALA A 216 -40.54 7.77 31.40
CA ALA A 216 -39.21 8.38 31.51
C ALA A 216 -38.18 7.31 31.90
#